data_AF-A0A431WGD4-F1
#
_entry.id   AF-A0A431WGD4-F1
#
_cell.length_a   1.000
_cell.length_b   1.000
_cell.length_c   1.000
_cell.angle_alpha   90.00
_cell.angle_beta   90.00
_cell.angle_gamma   90.00
#
_symmetry.space_group_name_H-M   'P 1'
#
loop_
_entity.id
_entity.type
_entity.pdbx_description
1 polymer ?
#
loop_
_entity_poly.entity_id
_entity_poly.type
_entity_poly.pdbx_seq_one_letter_code
_entity_poly.pdbx_strand_id
1 'polypeptide(L)' 'MPKEVNIDKNSDSSIDDAPVDVQLAVDLIYLFESNEIDPQVALSAIEMVKSDLIAKLSK' A
#
# COMPACT_ATOMS: atom_id res chain seq x y z
N MET A 1 23.95 -21.52 28.16
CA MET A 1 23.22 -21.16 26.93
C MET A 1 21.78 -21.59 27.08
N PRO A 2 20.81 -20.67 27.00
CA PRO A 2 19.53 -20.92 26.36
C PRO A 2 19.49 -20.16 25.03
N LYS A 3 19.07 -20.84 23.97
CA LYS A 3 18.73 -20.23 22.68
C LYS A 3 17.33 -19.65 22.84
N GLU A 4 17.19 -18.33 22.92
CA GLU A 4 15.89 -17.67 22.84
C GLU A 4 15.71 -17.09 21.44
N VAL A 5 14.93 -17.85 20.68
CA VAL A 5 14.00 -17.45 19.60
C VAL A 5 14.36 -16.14 18.88
N ASN A 6 14.96 -16.28 17.70
CA ASN A 6 14.92 -15.26 16.68
C ASN A 6 13.46 -15.16 16.24
N ILE A 7 12.73 -14.16 16.77
CA ILE A 7 11.35 -13.90 16.39
C ILE A 7 11.40 -13.55 14.90
N ASP A 8 10.84 -14.46 14.11
CA ASP A 8 10.79 -14.42 12.67
C ASP A 8 10.36 -13.03 12.19
N LYS A 9 11.28 -12.28 11.58
CA LYS A 9 10.98 -11.23 10.61
C LYS A 9 10.42 -11.87 9.35
N ASN A 10 9.26 -12.54 9.46
CA ASN A 10 8.61 -13.14 8.33
C ASN A 10 7.09 -12.98 8.44
N SER A 11 6.63 -11.74 8.34
CA SER A 11 5.23 -11.43 8.02
C SER A 11 5.08 -10.62 6.70
N ASP A 12 6.14 -10.48 5.90
CA ASP A 12 6.12 -9.63 4.68
C ASP A 12 6.49 -10.35 3.38
N SER A 13 6.77 -11.67 3.39
CA SER A 13 7.25 -12.38 2.19
C SER A 13 6.18 -12.69 1.12
N SER A 14 4.98 -12.11 1.22
CA SER A 14 3.87 -12.39 0.29
C SER A 14 3.55 -11.24 -0.67
N ILE A 15 4.07 -10.04 -0.42
CA ILE A 15 3.82 -8.86 -1.26
C ILE A 15 5.03 -8.50 -2.13
N ASP A 16 6.25 -8.78 -1.69
CA ASP A 16 7.47 -8.41 -2.43
C ASP A 16 7.52 -9.01 -3.86
N ASP A 17 6.89 -10.16 -4.08
CA ASP A 17 6.80 -10.84 -5.39
C ASP A 17 5.54 -10.45 -6.20
N ALA A 18 4.65 -9.61 -5.66
CA ALA A 18 3.43 -9.20 -6.35
C ALA A 18 3.74 -8.20 -7.48
N PRO A 19 2.85 -8.05 -8.49
CA PRO A 19 2.94 -6.96 -9.45
C PRO A 19 3.06 -5.58 -8.77
N VAL A 20 3.84 -4.66 -9.36
CA VAL A 20 4.16 -3.34 -8.77
C VAL A 20 2.91 -2.53 -8.42
N ASP A 21 1.87 -2.61 -9.26
CA ASP A 21 0.56 -1.98 -9.03
C ASP A 21 -0.18 -2.57 -7.83
N VAL A 22 -0.06 -3.88 -7.60
CA VAL A 22 -0.63 -4.56 -6.42
C VAL A 22 0.12 -4.14 -5.16
N GLN A 23 1.45 -4.10 -5.18
CA GLN A 23 2.26 -3.64 -4.04
C GLN A 23 1.89 -2.21 -3.66
N LEU A 24 1.83 -1.31 -4.64
CA LEU A 24 1.45 0.09 -4.42
C LEU A 24 0.02 0.21 -3.86
N ALA A 25 -0.92 -0.61 -4.33
CA ALA A 25 -2.27 -0.61 -3.78
C ALA A 25 -2.29 -0.98 -2.29
N VAL A 26 -1.49 -1.98 -1.87
CA VAL A 26 -1.35 -2.35 -0.46
C VAL A 26 -0.71 -1.22 0.36
N ASP A 27 0.36 -0.61 -0.15
CA ASP A 27 1.02 0.52 0.52
C ASP A 27 0.04 1.68 0.75
N LEU A 28 -0.79 2.00 -0.25
CA LEU A 28 -1.79 3.05 -0.15
C LEU A 28 -2.88 2.71 0.87
N ILE A 29 -3.36 1.46 0.90
CA ILE A 29 -4.34 1.01 1.90
C ILE A 29 -3.76 1.14 3.30
N TYR A 30 -2.53 0.63 3.52
CA TYR A 30 -1.84 0.74 4.79
C TYR A 30 -1.67 2.20 5.22
N LEU A 31 -1.33 3.09 4.28
CA LEU A 31 -1.20 4.53 4.55
C LEU A 31 -2.54 5.14 4.99
N PHE A 32 -3.65 4.82 4.31
CA PHE A 32 -4.96 5.36 4.68
C PHE A 32 -5.43 4.86 6.04
N GLU A 33 -5.26 3.58 6.32
CA GLU A 33 -5.63 2.98 7.61
C GLU A 33 -4.77 3.54 8.75
N SER A 34 -3.45 3.65 8.56
CA SER A 34 -2.52 4.17 9.57
C SER A 34 -2.77 5.64 9.93
N ASN A 35 -3.40 6.39 9.02
CA ASN A 35 -3.76 7.79 9.25
C ASN A 35 -5.25 7.98 9.57
N GLU A 36 -5.98 6.88 9.84
CA GLU A 36 -7.41 6.90 10.18
C GLU A 36 -8.27 7.68 9.15
N ILE A 37 -7.90 7.59 7.88
CA ILE A 37 -8.61 8.30 6.80
C ILE A 37 -9.95 7.61 6.54
N ASP A 38 -11.04 8.39 6.56
CA ASP A 38 -12.36 7.89 6.21
C ASP A 38 -12.36 7.29 4.78
N PRO A 39 -12.90 6.09 4.56
CA PRO A 39 -12.88 5.44 3.25
C PRO A 39 -13.51 6.27 2.11
N GLN A 40 -14.52 7.10 2.40
CA GLN A 40 -15.12 7.97 1.39
C GLN A 40 -14.17 9.10 0.99
N VAL A 41 -13.42 9.63 1.95
CA VAL A 41 -12.37 10.62 1.70
C VAL A 41 -11.22 9.99 0.91
N ALA A 42 -10.78 8.78 1.27
CA ALA A 42 -9.75 8.05 0.54
C ALA A 42 -10.15 7.80 -0.93
N LEU A 43 -11.38 7.32 -1.17
CA LEU A 43 -11.89 7.10 -2.52
C LEU A 43 -11.94 8.40 -3.35
N SER A 44 -12.39 9.50 -2.75
CA SER A 44 -12.41 10.81 -3.40
C SER A 44 -11.00 11.26 -3.81
N ALA A 45 -10.01 11.09 -2.93
CA ALA A 45 -8.61 11.41 -3.23
C ALA A 45 -8.03 10.51 -4.34
N ILE A 46 -8.33 9.20 -4.32
CA ILE A 46 -7.87 8.26 -5.35
C ILE A 46 -8.42 8.62 -6.73
N GLU A 47 -9.67 9.08 -6.85
CA GLU A 47 -10.21 9.53 -8.14
C GLU A 47 -9.50 10.79 -8.67
N MET A 48 -9.06 11.70 -7.79
CA MET A 48 -8.24 12.85 -8.20
C MET A 48 -6.87 12.41 -8.70
N VAL A 49 -6.19 11.51 -7.98
CA VAL A 49 -4.89 10.95 -8.37
C VAL A 49 -4.98 10.24 -9.72
N LYS A 50 -5.99 9.38 -9.90
CA LYS A 50 -6.27 8.68 -11.16
C LYS A 50 -6.47 9.67 -12.31
N SER A 51 -7.25 10.73 -12.10
CA SER A 51 -7.49 11.76 -13.12
C SER A 51 -6.19 12.47 -13.54
N ASP A 52 -5.32 12.81 -12.59
CA ASP A 52 -4.00 13.41 -12.86
C ASP A 52 -3.08 12.45 -13.65
N LEU A 53 -3.05 11.17 -13.29
CA LEU A 53 -2.28 10.15 -14.00
C LEU A 53 -2.77 9.95 -15.44
N ILE A 54 -4.09 9.90 -15.68
CA ILE A 54 -4.67 9.83 -17.02
C ILE A 54 -4.27 11.06 -17.85
N ALA A 55 -4.30 12.26 -17.26
CA ALA A 55 -3.91 13.48 -17.93
C ALA A 55 -2.41 13.49 -18.31
N LYS A 56 -1.55 12.86 -17.50
CA LYS A 56 -0.12 12.67 -17.79
C LYS A 56 0.14 11.68 -18.92
N LEU A 57 -0.68 10.63 -19.05
CA LEU A 57 -0.58 9.64 -20.13
C LEU A 57 -1.13 10.14 -21.47
N SER A 58 -1.93 11.21 -21.46
CA SER A 58 -2.57 11.79 -22.65
C SER A 58 -1.76 12.94 -23.28
N LYS A 59 -0.52 13.16 -22.84
CA LYS A 59 0.42 14.18 -23.34
C LYS A 59 1.57 13.51 -24.08
#